data_AF-A0A529N9A6-F1
#
_entry.id   AF-A0A529N9A6-F1
#
_cell.length_a   1.000
_cell.length_b   1.000
_cell.length_c   1.000
_cell.angle_alpha   90.00
_cell.angle_beta   90.00
_cell.angle_gamma   90.00
#
_symmetry.space_group_name_H-M   'P 1'
#
loop_
_entity.id
_entity.type
_entity.pdbx_description
1 polymer ?
#
loop_
_entity_poly.entity_id
_entity_poly.type
_entity_poly.pdbx_seq_one_letter_code
_entity_poly.pdbx_strand_id
1 'polypeptide(L)' 'MVYWVGTSWKMNKTLAEALAFAKALAGFAPGFDQRIQPFVIPPFTAVREVKQALASTRIKVGAQ' A
#
# COMPACT_ATOMS: atom_id res chain seq x y z
N MET A 1 -8.63 -15.84 12.65
CA MET A 1 -8.56 -14.40 12.99
C MET A 1 -7.70 -13.71 11.94
N VAL A 2 -8.13 -12.57 11.38
CA VAL A 2 -7.34 -11.79 10.42
C VAL A 2 -6.85 -10.52 11.13
N TYR A 3 -5.56 -10.22 11.03
CA TYR A 3 -4.92 -9.04 11.62
C TYR A 3 -4.72 -7.98 10.55
N TRP A 4 -5.29 -6.79 10.74
CA TRP A 4 -5.11 -5.68 9.83
C TRP A 4 -3.88 -4.89 10.25
N VAL A 5 -2.87 -4.84 9.38
CA VAL A 5 -1.63 -4.10 9.63
C VAL A 5 -1.35 -3.22 8.43
N GLY A 6 -1.12 -1.94 8.68
CA GLY A 6 -0.91 -1.00 7.60
C GLY A 6 -0.30 0.30 8.07
N THR A 7 -0.01 1.16 7.11
CA THR A 7 0.62 2.46 7.36
C THR A 7 -0.19 3.58 6.70
N SER A 8 -0.55 4.58 7.49
CA SER A 8 -0.95 5.89 6.98
C SER A 8 0.31 6.69 6.70
N TRP A 9 0.42 7.22 5.48
CA TRP A 9 1.55 8.06 5.09
C TRP A 9 1.35 9.51 5.53
N LYS A 10 0.15 9.88 6.01
CA LYS A 10 -0.25 11.27 6.24
C LYS A 10 -0.02 12.08 4.94
N MET A 11 0.39 13.32 5.07
CA MET A 11 0.78 14.18 3.94
C MET A 11 2.28 14.04 3.64
N ASN A 12 2.73 12.82 3.35
CA ASN A 12 4.11 12.54 2.95
C ASN A 12 4.15 11.78 1.62
N LYS A 13 5.31 11.87 0.97
CA LYS A 13 5.67 11.29 -0.33
C LYS A 13 5.14 12.07 -1.52
N THR A 14 6.04 12.36 -2.45
CA THR A 14 5.73 12.68 -3.83
C THR A 14 5.17 11.44 -4.55
N LEU A 15 4.58 11.63 -5.73
CA LEU A 15 4.08 10.52 -6.54
C LEU A 15 5.19 9.49 -6.87
N ALA A 16 6.40 9.96 -7.18
CA ALA A 16 7.51 9.07 -7.49
C ALA A 16 7.92 8.18 -6.30
N GLU A 17 8.01 8.77 -5.09
CA GLU A 17 8.31 8.03 -3.86
C GLU A 17 7.20 7.06 -3.47
N ALA A 18 5.94 7.47 -3.66
CA ALA A 18 4.77 6.63 -3.44
C ALA A 18 4.79 5.38 -4.34
N LEU A 19 5.09 5.56 -5.63
CA LEU A 19 5.19 4.46 -6.58
C LEU A 19 6.40 3.56 -6.33
N ALA A 20 7.55 4.14 -5.96
CA ALA A 20 8.74 3.38 -5.58
C ALA A 20 8.44 2.47 -4.37
N PHE A 21 7.78 3.04 -3.35
CA PHE A 21 7.34 2.27 -2.18
C PHE A 21 6.34 1.17 -2.55
N ALA A 22 5.31 1.50 -3.35
CA ALA A 22 4.29 0.54 -3.77
C ALA A 22 4.88 -0.64 -4.55
N LYS A 23 5.83 -0.37 -5.47
CA LYS A 23 6.52 -1.41 -6.24
C LYS A 23 7.35 -2.33 -5.35
N ALA A 24 8.11 -1.76 -4.40
CA ALA A 24 8.88 -2.55 -3.44
C ALA A 24 7.96 -3.40 -2.56
N LEU A 25 6.85 -2.83 -2.08
CA LEU A 25 5.87 -3.55 -1.27
C LEU A 25 5.18 -4.68 -2.04
N ALA A 26 4.85 -4.47 -3.33
CA ALA A 26 4.29 -5.52 -4.17
C ALA A 26 5.24 -6.72 -4.33
N GLY A 27 6.54 -6.46 -4.51
CA GLY A 27 7.56 -7.51 -4.55
C GLY A 27 7.70 -8.29 -3.24
N PHE A 28 7.49 -7.62 -2.10
CA PHE A 28 7.51 -8.25 -0.77
C PHE A 28 6.19 -8.98 -0.43
N ALA A 29 5.08 -8.64 -1.10
CA ALA A 29 3.74 -9.12 -0.73
C ALA A 29 3.60 -10.65 -0.53
N PRO A 30 4.28 -11.52 -1.32
CA PRO A 30 4.25 -12.97 -1.11
C PRO A 30 4.83 -13.43 0.24
N GLY A 31 5.70 -12.62 0.86
CA GLY A 31 6.34 -12.93 2.14
C GLY A 31 5.48 -12.62 3.37
N PHE A 32 4.33 -11.96 3.23
CA PHE A 32 3.44 -11.73 4.37
C PHE A 32 2.76 -13.02 4.83
N ASP A 33 2.75 -13.25 6.15
CA ASP A 33 1.88 -14.25 6.78
C ASP A 33 0.42 -14.07 6.33
N GLN A 34 -0.25 -15.17 5.98
CA GLN A 34 -1.61 -15.16 5.43
C GLN A 34 -2.63 -14.57 6.40
N ARG A 35 -2.35 -14.59 7.71
CA ARG A 35 -3.23 -14.01 8.74
C ARG A 35 -3.20 -12.49 8.75
N ILE A 36 -2.20 -11.85 8.15
CA ILE A 36 -2.10 -10.39 8.05
C ILE A 36 -2.85 -9.92 6.81
N GLN A 37 -3.77 -8.96 6.92
CA GLN A 37 -4.32 -8.19 5.80
C GLN A 37 -3.55 -6.86 5.71
N PRO A 38 -2.55 -6.74 4.81
CA PRO A 38 -1.79 -5.52 4.67
C PRO A 38 -2.61 -4.40 4.02
N PHE A 39 -2.37 -3.16 4.42
CA PHE A 39 -2.90 -1.97 3.74
C PHE A 39 -1.98 -0.76 3.80
N VAL A 40 -2.15 0.16 2.86
CA VAL A 40 -1.49 1.49 2.87
C VAL A 40 -2.52 2.58 2.69
N ILE A 41 -2.27 3.75 3.28
CA ILE A 41 -3.10 4.93 3.11
C ILE A 41 -2.22 6.08 2.61
N PRO A 42 -2.08 6.29 1.29
CA PRO A 42 -1.31 7.39 0.69
C PRO A 42 -2.02 8.76 0.84
N PRO A 43 -1.34 9.88 0.56
CA PRO A 43 -2.03 11.16 0.36
C PRO A 43 -2.93 11.10 -0.88
N PHE A 44 -3.98 11.93 -0.91
CA PHE A 44 -4.98 11.95 -1.99
C PHE A 44 -4.36 12.10 -3.38
N THR A 45 -3.31 12.89 -3.51
CA THR A 45 -2.59 13.14 -4.78
C THR A 45 -1.90 11.91 -5.38
N ALA A 46 -1.73 10.83 -4.62
CA ALA A 46 -1.07 9.60 -5.09
C ALA A 46 -1.96 8.35 -4.99
N VAL A 47 -3.17 8.45 -4.44
CA VAL A 47 -4.00 7.28 -4.09
C VAL A 47 -4.39 6.44 -5.30
N ARG A 48 -4.71 7.07 -6.43
CA ARG A 48 -5.15 6.39 -7.65
C ARG A 48 -4.01 5.55 -8.24
N GLU A 49 -2.84 6.16 -8.39
CA GLU A 49 -1.65 5.55 -8.97
C GLU A 49 -1.11 4.43 -8.06
N VAL A 50 -1.11 4.64 -6.74
CA VAL A 50 -0.76 3.58 -5.77
C VAL A 50 -1.75 2.42 -5.84
N LYS A 51 -3.06 2.69 -5.99
CA LYS A 51 -4.07 1.64 -6.15
C LYS A 51 -3.85 0.82 -7.41
N GLN A 52 -3.49 1.47 -8.52
CA GLN A 52 -3.16 0.77 -9.77
C GLN A 52 -1.89 -0.09 -9.61
N ALA A 53 -0.84 0.45 -9.00
CA ALA A 53 0.43 -0.25 -8.80
C ALA A 53 0.30 -1.51 -7.94
N LEU A 54 -0.64 -1.52 -6.99
CA LEU A 54 -0.89 -2.65 -6.08
C LEU A 54 -2.04 -3.57 -6.51
N ALA A 55 -2.60 -3.39 -7.72
CA ALA A 55 -3.85 -4.05 -8.15
C ALA A 55 -3.77 -5.58 -8.19
N SER A 56 -2.61 -6.16 -8.50
CA SER A 56 -2.38 -7.61 -8.54
C SER A 56 -2.03 -8.22 -7.18
N THR A 57 -2.04 -7.41 -6.11
CA THR A 57 -1.67 -7.84 -4.76
C THR A 57 -2.90 -7.91 -3.85
N ARG A 58 -2.76 -8.60 -2.72
CA ARG A 58 -3.79 -8.60 -1.65
C ARG A 58 -3.76 -7.35 -0.76
N ILE A 59 -2.85 -6.40 -1.00
CA ILE A 59 -2.69 -5.18 -0.21
C ILE A 59 -3.87 -4.24 -0.51
N LYS A 60 -4.56 -3.77 0.54
CA LYS A 60 -5.63 -2.79 0.40
C LYS A 60 -5.05 -1.37 0.34
N VAL A 61 -5.75 -0.48 -0.34
CA VAL A 61 -5.40 0.95 -0.43
C VAL A 61 -6.59 1.74 0.08
N GLY A 62 -6.37 2.56 1.10
CA GLY A 62 -7.35 3.51 1.62
C GLY A 62 -7.07 4.93 1.15
N ALA A 63 -7.92 5.88 1.57
CA ALA A 63 -7.71 7.31 1.39
C ALA A 63 -7.69 8.02 2.75
N GLN A 64 -7.09 9.21 2.79
CA GLN A 64 -7.03 10.13 3.94
C GLN A 64 -7.66 11.46 3.56
#